data_AF-A0A402A376-F1
#
_entry.id   AF-A0A402A376-F1
#
_cell.length_a   1.000
_cell.length_b   1.000
_cell.length_c   1.000
_cell.angle_alpha   90.00
_cell.angle_beta   90.00
_cell.angle_gamma   90.00
#
_symmetry.space_group_name_H-M   'P 1'
#
loop_
_entity.id
_entity.type
_entity.pdbx_description
1 polymer ?
#
loop_
_entity_poly.entity_id
_entity_poly.type
_entity_poly.pdbx_seq_one_letter_code
_entity_poly.pdbx_strand_id
1 'polypeptide(L)'
;MYRYKGFDSALCGDSMVALEAMVNAWMEEQQPRIRQMCQSMRGEHILLSFVYEDTHQLEQRVAAQKQVGTRSSFSRFFEEEHVDERPTVPRIPATPPPLH
;
A
#
# COMPACT_ATOMS: atom_id res chain seq x y z
N MET A 1 2.22 -15.53 2.48
CA MET A 1 3.43 -16.39 2.51
C MET A 1 4.59 -15.56 1.99
N TYR A 2 5.77 -15.62 2.62
CA TYR A 2 6.95 -14.89 2.16
C TYR A 2 7.56 -15.55 0.92
N ARG A 3 8.02 -14.74 -0.02
CA ARG A 3 8.66 -15.14 -1.27
C ARG A 3 10.02 -14.48 -1.39
N TYR A 4 10.88 -15.09 -2.21
CA TYR A 4 12.23 -14.59 -2.49
C TYR A 4 12.40 -14.35 -3.99
N LYS A 5 13.06 -13.25 -4.36
CA LYS A 5 13.49 -12.99 -5.74
C LYS A 5 14.89 -12.34 -5.75
N GLY A 6 15.75 -12.81 -6.64
CA GLY A 6 17.09 -12.28 -6.85
C GLY A 6 17.26 -11.66 -8.24
N PHE A 7 18.11 -10.65 -8.34
CA PHE A 7 18.56 -10.04 -9.58
C PHE A 7 20.09 -9.94 -9.55
N ASP A 8 20.73 -10.20 -10.69
CA ASP A 8 22.18 -10.24 -10.83
C ASP A 8 22.58 -9.37 -12.03
N SER A 9 23.50 -8.42 -11.82
CA SER A 9 23.98 -7.55 -12.89
C SER A 9 24.69 -8.30 -14.02
N ALA A 10 25.23 -9.51 -13.75
CA ALA A 10 25.85 -10.35 -14.77
C ALA A 10 24.86 -10.75 -15.89
N LEU A 11 23.57 -10.88 -15.55
CA LEU A 11 22.51 -11.18 -16.51
C LEU A 11 22.11 -9.94 -17.34
N CYS A 12 22.56 -8.77 -16.93
CA CYS A 12 22.25 -7.48 -17.54
C CYS A 12 23.44 -6.93 -18.36
N GLY A 13 24.42 -7.77 -18.68
CA GLY A 13 25.63 -7.36 -19.38
C GLY A 13 26.42 -6.29 -18.62
N ASP A 14 26.41 -6.37 -17.29
CA ASP A 14 27.06 -5.42 -16.36
C ASP A 14 26.56 -3.98 -16.46
N SER A 15 25.45 -3.76 -17.15
CA SER A 15 24.78 -2.47 -17.20
C SER A 15 23.89 -2.29 -15.98
N MET A 16 24.25 -1.35 -15.12
CA MET A 16 23.42 -0.94 -13.97
C MET A 16 22.03 -0.47 -14.41
N VAL A 17 21.95 0.22 -15.56
CA VAL A 17 20.68 0.71 -16.12
C VAL A 17 19.77 -0.45 -16.52
N ALA A 18 20.34 -1.51 -17.10
CA ALA A 18 19.57 -2.70 -17.47
C ALA A 18 19.09 -3.47 -16.22
N LEU A 19 19.93 -3.58 -15.19
CA LEU A 19 19.53 -4.17 -13.90
C LEU A 19 18.37 -3.40 -13.27
N GLU A 20 18.48 -2.08 -13.20
CA GLU A 20 17.43 -1.20 -12.69
C GLU A 20 16.12 -1.37 -13.47
N ALA A 21 16.19 -1.35 -14.81
CA ALA A 21 15.02 -1.53 -15.65
C ALA A 21 14.31 -2.87 -15.40
N MET A 22 15.05 -3.97 -15.21
CA MET A 22 14.46 -5.27 -14.88
C MET A 22 13.79 -5.29 -13.50
N VAL A 23 14.42 -4.67 -12.51
CA VAL A 23 13.86 -4.57 -11.15
C VAL A 23 12.59 -3.74 -11.19
N ASN A 24 12.61 -2.58 -11.85
CA ASN A 24 11.45 -1.69 -11.98
C ASN A 24 10.29 -2.38 -12.71
N ALA A 25 10.55 -3.04 -13.85
CA ALA A 25 9.53 -3.79 -14.58
C ALA A 25 8.87 -4.86 -13.69
N TRP A 26 9.65 -5.57 -12.88
CA TRP A 26 9.10 -6.53 -11.93
C TRP A 26 8.27 -5.88 -10.82
N MET A 27 8.73 -4.76 -10.27
CA MET A 27 8.02 -4.02 -9.22
C MET A 27 6.68 -3.49 -9.74
N GLU A 28 6.63 -3.01 -10.98
CA GLU A 28 5.42 -2.51 -11.63
C GLU A 28 4.42 -3.62 -11.93
N GLU A 29 4.90 -4.74 -12.47
CA GLU A 29 4.05 -5.87 -12.86
C GLU A 29 3.42 -6.57 -11.64
N GLN A 30 4.22 -6.85 -10.62
CA GLN A 30 3.81 -7.71 -9.50
C GLN A 30 3.41 -6.91 -8.25
N GLN A 31 3.71 -5.61 -8.22
CA GLN A 31 3.50 -4.71 -7.08
C GLN A 31 3.80 -5.38 -5.72
N PRO A 32 4.97 -6.01 -5.57
CA PRO A 32 5.25 -6.86 -4.41
C PRO A 32 5.39 -6.00 -3.16
N ARG A 33 4.85 -6.47 -2.03
CA ARG A 33 5.10 -5.82 -0.74
C ARG A 33 6.47 -6.25 -0.22
N ILE A 34 7.48 -5.44 -0.49
CA ILE A 34 8.85 -5.71 -0.04
C ILE A 34 8.93 -5.68 1.49
N ARG A 35 9.58 -6.69 2.07
CA ARG A 35 9.81 -6.83 3.51
C ARG A 35 11.27 -6.65 3.86
N GLN A 36 12.15 -7.18 3.02
CA GLN A 36 13.58 -7.02 3.15
C GLN A 36 14.20 -6.94 1.75
N MET A 37 15.19 -6.08 1.63
CA MET A 37 16.06 -6.01 0.46
C MET A 37 17.51 -6.07 0.97
N CYS A 38 18.33 -6.85 0.28
CA CYS A 38 19.77 -6.93 0.53
C CYS A 38 20.52 -6.78 -0.79
N GLN A 39 21.64 -6.09 -0.72
CA GLN A 39 22.61 -6.00 -1.81
C GLN A 39 23.88 -6.73 -1.39
N SER A 40 24.48 -7.46 -2.32
CA SER A 40 25.81 -8.05 -2.15
C SER A 40 26.61 -7.95 -3.45
N MET A 41 27.91 -8.13 -3.35
CA MET A 41 28.83 -8.16 -4.49
C MET A 41 29.35 -9.58 -4.71
N ARG A 42 29.43 -10.03 -5.97
CA ARG A 42 30.10 -11.28 -6.37
C ARG A 42 31.11 -10.95 -7.47
N GLY A 43 32.34 -10.67 -7.07
CA GLY A 43 33.32 -10.07 -7.98
C GLY A 43 32.86 -8.66 -8.36
N GLU A 44 32.82 -8.38 -9.66
CA GLU A 44 32.38 -7.10 -10.22
C GLU A 44 30.85 -6.99 -10.36
N HIS A 45 30.12 -8.05 -10.05
CA HIS A 45 28.67 -8.09 -10.25
C HIS A 45 27.91 -7.78 -8.96
N ILE A 46 26.83 -7.01 -9.09
CA ILE A 46 25.89 -6.67 -8.01
C ILE A 46 24.77 -7.70 -7.99
N LEU A 47 24.49 -8.26 -6.82
CA LEU A 47 23.32 -9.10 -6.57
C LEU A 47 22.35 -8.37 -5.64
N LEU A 48 21.12 -8.22 -6.11
CA LEU A 48 19.99 -7.69 -5.34
C LEU A 48 19.07 -8.85 -4.94
N SER A 49 18.75 -8.94 -3.67
CA SER A 49 17.91 -9.99 -3.09
C SER A 49 16.73 -9.37 -2.37
N PHE A 50 15.52 -9.82 -2.71
CA PHE A 50 14.27 -9.32 -2.15
C PHE A 50 13.50 -10.44 -1.47
N VAL A 51 13.10 -10.20 -0.22
CA VAL A 51 12.05 -10.98 0.45
C VAL A 51 10.78 -10.14 0.45
N TYR A 52 9.68 -10.71 -0.04
CA TYR A 52 8.44 -9.97 -0.27
C TYR A 52 7.19 -10.81 0.04
N GLU A 53 6.07 -10.13 0.23
CA GLU A 53 4.74 -10.73 0.31
C GLU A 53 3.98 -10.54 -1.00
N ASP A 54 3.23 -11.56 -1.39
CA ASP A 54 2.34 -11.55 -2.55
C ASP A 54 1.09 -10.73 -2.23
N THR A 55 0.94 -9.59 -2.90
CA THR A 55 -0.13 -8.60 -2.68
C THR A 55 -1.43 -8.96 -3.39
N HIS A 56 -1.37 -9.73 -4.47
CA HIS A 56 -2.56 -10.14 -5.24
C HIS A 56 -3.56 -10.95 -4.40
N GLN A 57 -3.08 -11.75 -3.43
CA GLN A 57 -3.96 -12.50 -2.53
C GLN A 57 -4.71 -11.60 -1.53
N LEU A 58 -4.13 -10.46 -1.16
CA LEU A 58 -4.75 -9.54 -0.23
C LEU A 58 -5.85 -8.73 -0.93
N GLU A 59 -5.58 -8.24 -2.14
CA GLU A 59 -6.54 -7.47 -2.93
C GLU A 59 -7.76 -8.29 -3.36
N GLN A 60 -7.59 -9.55 -3.77
CA GLN A 60 -8.73 -10.42 -4.11
C GLN A 60 -9.67 -10.66 -2.92
N ARG A 61 -9.13 -10.81 -1.69
CA ARG A 61 -9.94 -10.98 -0.49
C ARG A 61 -10.72 -9.70 -0.14
N VAL A 62 -10.08 -8.54 -0.28
CA VAL A 62 -10.74 -7.24 -0.04
C VAL A 62 -11.80 -6.95 -1.11
N ALA A 63 -11.53 -7.27 -2.39
CA ALA A 63 -12.50 -7.14 -3.47
C ALA A 63 -13.73 -8.05 -3.26
N ALA A 64 -13.51 -9.32 -2.86
CA ALA A 64 -14.58 -10.25 -2.53
C ALA A 64 -15.43 -9.77 -1.33
N GLN A 65 -14.81 -9.18 -0.29
CA GLN A 65 -15.55 -8.58 0.83
C GLN A 65 -16.37 -7.35 0.41
N LYS A 66 -15.83 -6.47 -0.44
CA LYS A 66 -16.59 -5.32 -0.97
C LYS A 66 -17.79 -5.75 -1.83
N GLN A 67 -17.67 -6.87 -2.55
CA GLN A 67 -18.73 -7.39 -3.42
C GLN A 67 -19.83 -8.15 -2.65
N VAL A 68 -19.52 -8.73 -1.48
CA VAL A 68 -20.54 -9.29 -0.57
C VAL A 68 -21.24 -8.21 0.26
N GLY A 69 -20.56 -7.09 0.56
CA GLY A 69 -21.15 -5.94 1.26
C GLY A 69 -22.12 -5.09 0.44
N THR A 70 -22.22 -5.29 -0.88
CA THR A 70 -23.11 -4.51 -1.77
C THR A 70 -24.41 -5.22 -2.15
N ARG A 71 -24.62 -6.49 -1.72
CA ARG A 71 -25.80 -7.28 -2.15
C ARG A 71 -26.83 -7.60 -1.06
N SER A 72 -26.71 -7.03 0.13
CA SER A 72 -27.73 -7.16 1.17
C SER A 72 -27.97 -5.82 1.87
N SER A 73 -28.93 -5.05 1.35
CA SER A 73 -29.56 -3.86 1.96
C SER A 73 -28.55 -2.73 2.26
N PHE A 74 -28.55 -1.60 1.56
CA PHE A 74 -29.57 -0.57 1.61
C PHE A 74 -29.64 0.18 0.27
N SER A 75 -30.63 -0.20 -0.54
CA SER A 75 -31.23 0.73 -1.47
C SER A 75 -32.09 1.68 -0.64
N ARG A 76 -31.68 2.95 -0.52
CA ARG A 76 -32.56 4.15 -0.59
C ARG A 76 -31.87 5.40 -0.02
N PHE A 77 -31.79 6.41 -0.90
CA PHE A 77 -31.54 7.84 -0.65
C PHE A 77 -30.12 8.23 -0.24
N PHE A 78 -29.32 8.63 -1.22
CA PHE A 78 -28.52 9.85 -1.05
C PHE A 78 -28.54 10.58 -2.39
N GLU A 79 -29.63 11.31 -2.59
CA GLU A 79 -29.78 12.32 -3.62
C GLU A 79 -29.04 13.57 -3.15
N GLU A 80 -28.25 14.12 -4.05
CA GLU A 80 -27.37 15.25 -3.92
C GLU A 80 -28.20 16.55 -3.93
N GLU A 81 -28.32 17.26 -2.80
CA GLU A 81 -28.65 18.69 -2.84
C GLU A 81 -28.21 19.46 -1.57
N HIS A 82 -27.32 20.43 -1.81
CA HIS A 82 -27.46 21.83 -1.39
C HIS A 82 -26.97 22.35 -0.02
N VAL A 83 -26.07 23.33 -0.15
CA VAL A 83 -25.87 24.58 0.61
C VAL A 83 -24.90 24.62 1.80
N ASP A 84 -23.86 25.40 1.56
CA ASP A 84 -23.02 26.18 2.47
C ASP A 84 -23.81 26.79 3.65
N GLU A 85 -23.57 26.34 4.89
CA GLU A 85 -23.79 27.21 6.05
C GLU A 85 -22.88 26.80 7.22
N ARG A 86 -21.89 27.64 7.51
CA ARG A 86 -21.13 27.62 8.76
C ARG A 86 -22.02 28.17 9.87
N PRO A 87 -22.14 27.49 11.02
CA PRO A 87 -22.01 28.27 12.25
C PRO A 87 -21.25 27.56 13.40
N THR A 88 -20.24 28.28 13.87
CA THR A 88 -20.01 28.66 15.28
C THR A 88 -19.81 27.57 16.34
N VAL A 89 -18.54 27.39 16.70
CA VAL A 89 -17.94 27.09 18.02
C VAL A 89 -18.94 26.83 19.17
N PRO A 90 -18.92 25.64 19.80
CA PRO A 90 -19.54 25.49 21.10
C PRO A 90 -18.66 26.16 22.17
N ARG A 91 -19.16 27.29 22.71
CA ARG A 91 -18.64 27.95 23.91
C ARG A 91 -18.61 26.94 25.06
N ILE A 92 -17.43 26.73 25.64
CA ILE A 92 -17.24 26.02 26.91
C ILE A 92 -17.95 26.83 28.01
N PRO A 93 -18.88 26.27 28.79
CA PRO A 93 -19.37 26.93 29.99
C PRO A 93 -18.28 26.94 31.07
N ALA A 94 -17.99 28.13 31.58
CA ALA A 94 -17.03 28.37 32.66
C ALA A 94 -17.42 27.65 33.97
N THR A 95 -16.43 27.06 34.64
CA THR A 95 -16.49 26.49 36.01
C THR A 95 -16.76 27.53 37.10
N PRO A 96 -17.39 27.12 38.23
CA PRO A 96 -16.91 27.51 39.56
C PRO A 96 -16.86 26.33 40.60
N PRO A 97 -16.31 26.51 41.84
CA PRO A 97 -15.34 25.60 42.50
C PRO A 97 -15.91 24.81 43.73
N PRO A 98 -15.09 24.17 44.62
CA PRO A 98 -15.44 22.94 45.36
C PRO A 98 -16.03 23.13 46.78
N LEU A 99 -16.68 22.08 47.29
CA LEU A 99 -16.99 21.77 48.71
C LEU A 99 -17.09 20.23 48.80
N HIS A 100 -16.52 19.44 49.72
CA HIS A 100 -15.94 19.63 51.04
C HIS A 100 -15.01 18.44 51.35
#